data_AF-A0A3M1EP68-F1
#
_entry.id   AF-A0A3M1EP68-F1
#
_cell.length_a   1.000
_cell.length_b   1.000
_cell.length_c   1.000
_cell.angle_alpha   90.00
_cell.angle_beta   90.00
_cell.angle_gamma   90.00
#
_symmetry.space_group_name_H-M   'P 1'
#
loop_
_entity.id
_entity.type
_entity.pdbx_description
1 polymer ?
#
loop_
_entity_poly.entity_id
_entity_poly.type
_entity_poly.pdbx_seq_one_letter_code
_entity_poly.pdbx_strand_id
1 'polypeptide(L)'
;MALVIVASGVMTAAALVILAGVWLLVRAGRPVWAGLVFVVALVLDIVAFISDVRAPMVTSILLLAVCAGVGTLVGWWIEERRVLMIALPVAAISDLVSVLTPAGPTRQVMEDAARGGKLLTYMSVSVPFQGDILNVVGFADLMLLAVVIVALRNMGAGWLLAFAVPFAGFVLALIAALFLGTIPGLPFLAATTLAFLYFWAG
;
A
#
# COMPACT_ATOMS: atom_id res chain seq x y z
N MET A 1 17.63 -20.93 0.18
CA MET A 1 18.19 -19.70 -0.42
C MET A 1 17.54 -19.35 -1.76
N ALA A 2 17.58 -20.20 -2.79
CA ALA A 2 16.94 -19.91 -4.09
C ALA A 2 15.44 -19.56 -3.99
N LEU A 3 14.72 -20.19 -3.05
CA LEU A 3 13.30 -19.98 -2.78
C LEU A 3 12.97 -18.56 -2.28
N VAL A 4 13.82 -18.01 -1.41
CA VAL A 4 13.68 -16.65 -0.86
C VAL A 4 13.99 -15.61 -1.93
N ILE A 5 14.97 -15.90 -2.80
CA ILE A 5 15.40 -15.02 -3.90
C ILE A 5 14.32 -14.91 -4.99
N VAL A 6 13.60 -16.00 -5.27
CA VAL A 6 12.50 -15.99 -6.26
C VAL A 6 11.26 -15.32 -5.68
N ALA A 7 10.89 -15.59 -4.42
CA ALA A 7 9.79 -14.90 -3.74
C ALA A 7 10.08 -13.39 -3.61
N SER A 8 11.30 -13.02 -3.21
CA SER A 8 11.72 -11.63 -3.17
C SER A 8 11.73 -11.02 -4.56
N GLY A 9 12.14 -11.76 -5.60
CA GLY A 9 12.13 -11.27 -6.98
C GLY A 9 10.72 -10.96 -7.50
N VAL A 10 9.76 -11.84 -7.23
CA VAL A 10 8.35 -11.65 -7.63
C VAL A 10 7.69 -10.52 -6.83
N MET A 11 7.95 -10.44 -5.52
CA MET A 11 7.48 -9.32 -4.70
C MET A 11 8.12 -7.99 -5.13
N THR A 12 9.39 -8.01 -5.51
CA THR A 12 10.09 -6.82 -6.01
C THR A 12 9.56 -6.41 -7.38
N ALA A 13 9.30 -7.36 -8.27
CA ALA A 13 8.70 -7.08 -9.58
C ALA A 13 7.27 -6.54 -9.46
N ALA A 14 6.45 -7.13 -8.59
CA ALA A 14 5.12 -6.63 -8.28
C ALA A 14 5.22 -5.22 -7.70
N ALA A 15 6.05 -5.00 -6.68
CA ALA A 15 6.32 -3.67 -6.13
C ALA A 15 6.79 -2.69 -7.23
N LEU A 16 7.66 -3.08 -8.16
CA LEU A 16 8.12 -2.22 -9.25
C LEU A 16 7.02 -1.83 -10.24
N VAL A 17 6.13 -2.75 -10.60
CA VAL A 17 4.96 -2.45 -11.46
C VAL A 17 4.00 -1.51 -10.73
N ILE A 18 3.83 -1.74 -9.44
CA ILE A 18 3.01 -0.91 -8.56
C ILE A 18 3.55 0.52 -8.49
N LEU A 19 4.85 0.61 -8.27
CA LEU A 19 5.59 1.85 -8.18
C LEU A 19 5.58 2.58 -9.51
N ALA A 20 5.70 1.87 -10.65
CA ALA A 20 5.61 2.47 -11.98
C ALA A 20 4.21 3.05 -12.26
N GLY A 21 3.14 2.37 -11.83
CA GLY A 21 1.76 2.84 -11.96
C GLY A 21 1.47 4.10 -11.14
N VAL A 22 1.85 4.09 -9.85
CA VAL A 22 1.77 5.26 -8.96
C VAL A 22 2.64 6.39 -9.50
N TRP A 23 3.85 6.08 -9.98
CA TRP A 23 4.78 7.04 -10.57
C TRP A 23 4.19 7.70 -11.81
N LEU A 24 3.57 6.96 -12.72
CA LEU A 24 2.91 7.50 -13.91
C LEU A 24 1.69 8.36 -13.56
N LEU A 25 0.86 7.93 -12.61
CA LEU A 25 -0.36 8.64 -12.19
C LEU A 25 -0.04 9.97 -11.53
N VAL A 26 0.90 9.98 -10.58
CA VAL A 26 1.26 11.22 -9.89
C VAL A 26 2.10 12.13 -10.80
N ARG A 27 2.92 11.58 -11.71
CA ARG A 27 3.62 12.36 -12.75
C ARG A 27 2.66 13.01 -13.75
N ALA A 28 1.52 12.38 -14.06
CA ALA A 28 0.51 12.95 -14.94
C ALA A 28 -0.16 14.20 -14.35
N GLY A 29 -0.02 14.46 -13.04
CA GLY A 29 -0.26 15.76 -12.41
C GLY A 29 -1.69 16.30 -12.53
N ARG A 30 -2.66 15.47 -12.92
CA ARG A 30 -4.04 15.89 -13.17
C ARG A 30 -5.03 15.02 -12.39
N PRO A 31 -5.85 15.62 -11.52
CA PRO A 31 -6.69 14.90 -10.56
C PRO A 31 -7.83 14.15 -11.28
N VAL A 32 -8.26 14.68 -12.43
CA VAL A 32 -9.30 14.10 -13.28
C VAL A 32 -8.87 12.74 -13.83
N TRP A 33 -7.62 12.59 -14.27
CA TRP A 33 -7.13 11.31 -14.82
C TRP A 33 -6.87 10.28 -13.74
N ALA A 34 -6.41 10.70 -12.55
CA ALA A 34 -6.32 9.83 -11.39
C ALA A 34 -7.70 9.34 -10.93
N GLY A 35 -8.71 10.21 -10.93
CA GLY A 35 -10.10 9.84 -10.64
C GLY A 35 -10.70 8.92 -11.70
N LEU A 36 -10.40 9.12 -12.98
CA LEU A 36 -10.89 8.26 -14.06
C LEU A 36 -10.26 6.87 -14.01
N VAL A 37 -8.95 6.79 -13.78
CA VAL A 37 -8.24 5.52 -13.55
C VAL A 37 -8.76 4.82 -12.29
N PHE A 38 -9.04 5.57 -11.22
CA PHE A 38 -9.69 5.04 -10.01
C PHE A 38 -11.06 4.43 -10.30
N VAL A 39 -11.95 5.15 -10.99
CA VAL A 39 -13.31 4.68 -11.31
C VAL A 39 -13.24 3.44 -12.20
N VAL A 40 -12.39 3.43 -13.23
CA VAL A 40 -12.22 2.28 -14.12
C VAL A 40 -11.66 1.07 -13.36
N ALA A 41 -10.63 1.28 -12.53
CA ALA A 41 -10.06 0.21 -11.72
C ALA A 41 -11.05 -0.35 -10.70
N LEU A 42 -11.82 0.51 -10.03
CA LEU A 42 -12.84 0.12 -9.06
C LEU A 42 -13.97 -0.69 -9.72
N VAL A 43 -14.47 -0.25 -10.87
CA VAL A 43 -15.50 -0.98 -11.62
C VAL A 43 -14.99 -2.35 -12.05
N LEU A 44 -13.75 -2.42 -12.56
CA LEU A 44 -13.15 -3.69 -12.95
C LEU A 44 -12.89 -4.60 -11.73
N ASP A 45 -12.54 -4.04 -10.56
CA ASP A 45 -12.33 -4.80 -9.33
C ASP A 45 -13.65 -5.37 -8.81
N ILE A 46 -14.72 -4.58 -8.80
CA ILE A 46 -16.07 -5.03 -8.46
C ILE A 46 -16.54 -6.11 -9.43
N VAL A 47 -16.30 -5.95 -10.73
CA VAL A 47 -16.63 -6.97 -11.73
C VAL A 47 -15.83 -8.25 -11.47
N ALA A 48 -14.52 -8.17 -11.21
CA ALA A 48 -13.68 -9.32 -10.89
C ALA A 48 -14.11 -10.03 -9.60
N PHE A 49 -14.50 -9.26 -8.58
CA PHE A 49 -15.05 -9.76 -7.32
C PHE A 49 -16.37 -10.52 -7.53
N ILE A 50 -17.27 -9.99 -8.36
CA ILE A 50 -18.57 -10.61 -8.66
C ILE A 50 -18.42 -11.85 -9.55
N SER A 51 -17.44 -11.86 -10.46
CA SER A 51 -17.31 -12.91 -11.49
C SER A 51 -16.46 -14.12 -11.08
N ASP A 52 -15.96 -14.18 -9.84
CA ASP A 52 -15.08 -15.24 -9.30
C ASP A 52 -13.92 -15.61 -10.26
N VAL A 53 -13.46 -14.61 -11.05
CA VAL A 53 -12.37 -14.78 -12.01
C VAL A 53 -11.08 -14.92 -11.22
N ARG A 54 -10.61 -16.17 -11.13
CA ARG A 54 -9.42 -16.64 -10.37
C ARG A 54 -8.08 -16.16 -10.92
N ALA A 55 -7.92 -14.88 -11.22
CA ALA A 55 -6.63 -14.30 -11.57
C ALA A 55 -6.17 -13.39 -10.42
N PRO A 56 -5.49 -13.92 -9.38
CA PRO A 56 -4.99 -13.12 -8.25
C PRO A 56 -4.10 -11.94 -8.71
N MET A 57 -3.47 -12.07 -9.88
CA MET A 57 -2.73 -11.01 -10.53
C MET A 57 -3.61 -9.86 -11.03
N VAL A 58 -4.80 -10.15 -11.59
CA VAL A 58 -5.75 -9.13 -12.07
C VAL A 58 -6.34 -8.36 -10.90
N THR A 59 -6.79 -9.07 -9.86
CA THR A 59 -7.28 -8.45 -8.62
C THR A 59 -6.20 -7.59 -7.96
N SER A 60 -4.96 -8.06 -7.89
CA SER A 60 -3.85 -7.28 -7.33
C SER A 60 -3.58 -6.00 -8.13
N ILE A 61 -3.65 -6.03 -9.46
CA ILE A 61 -3.46 -4.86 -10.32
C ILE A 61 -4.61 -3.85 -10.15
N LEU A 62 -5.84 -4.35 -10.03
CA LEU A 62 -7.03 -3.52 -9.87
C LEU A 62 -7.06 -2.85 -8.50
N LEU A 63 -6.87 -3.62 -7.44
CA LEU A 63 -6.70 -3.13 -6.07
C LEU A 63 -5.63 -2.05 -6.01
N LEU A 64 -4.54 -2.24 -6.77
CA LEU A 64 -3.50 -1.24 -6.83
C LEU A 64 -3.95 0.08 -7.43
N ALA A 65 -4.58 0.02 -8.61
CA ALA A 65 -5.01 1.22 -9.30
C ALA A 65 -6.08 1.96 -8.48
N VAL A 66 -6.92 1.22 -7.76
CA VAL A 66 -7.86 1.76 -6.76
C VAL A 66 -7.11 2.47 -5.64
N CYS A 67 -6.20 1.79 -4.93
CA CYS A 67 -5.44 2.37 -3.82
C CYS A 67 -4.60 3.57 -4.23
N ALA A 68 -3.93 3.50 -5.38
CA ALA A 68 -3.16 4.58 -5.95
C ALA A 68 -4.05 5.78 -6.29
N GLY A 69 -5.23 5.53 -6.88
CA GLY A 69 -6.21 6.54 -7.21
C GLY A 69 -6.78 7.25 -5.99
N VAL A 70 -7.31 6.50 -5.01
CA VAL A 70 -7.82 7.07 -3.75
C VAL A 70 -6.72 7.80 -3.00
N GLY A 71 -5.56 7.17 -2.85
CA GLY A 71 -4.45 7.76 -2.12
C GLY A 71 -3.95 9.04 -2.78
N THR A 72 -3.93 9.09 -4.12
CA THR A 72 -3.61 10.32 -4.83
C THR A 72 -4.66 11.40 -4.56
N LEU A 73 -5.96 11.08 -4.67
CA LEU A 73 -7.04 12.03 -4.42
C LEU A 73 -6.98 12.58 -2.99
N VAL A 74 -6.77 11.72 -1.98
CA VAL A 74 -6.67 12.12 -0.58
C VAL A 74 -5.40 12.94 -0.34
N GLY A 75 -4.26 12.50 -0.87
CA GLY A 75 -2.98 13.20 -0.74
C GLY A 75 -3.00 14.60 -1.35
N TRP A 76 -3.81 14.82 -2.38
CA TRP A 76 -3.99 16.15 -3.00
C TRP A 76 -4.51 17.19 -2.01
N TRP A 77 -5.32 16.80 -1.04
CA TRP A 77 -5.86 17.71 -0.01
C TRP A 77 -4.90 17.97 1.15
N ILE A 78 -3.75 17.29 1.19
CA ILE A 78 -2.76 17.45 2.26
C ILE A 78 -1.64 18.35 1.73
N GLU A 79 -1.77 19.64 2.00
CA GLU A 79 -0.77 20.66 1.64
C GLU A 79 0.11 21.07 2.84
N GLU A 80 -0.40 20.86 4.06
CA GLU A 80 0.29 21.28 5.27
C GLU A 80 1.09 20.15 5.93
N ARG A 81 2.37 20.43 6.23
CA ARG A 81 3.26 19.51 6.95
C ARG A 81 2.68 19.03 8.28
N ARG A 82 1.99 19.90 9.02
CA ARG A 82 1.38 19.56 10.33
C ARG A 82 0.28 18.51 10.19
N VAL A 83 -0.54 18.60 9.15
CA VAL A 83 -1.62 17.64 8.87
C VAL A 83 -1.03 16.26 8.62
N LEU A 84 0.01 16.18 7.78
CA LEU A 84 0.70 14.91 7.53
C LEU A 84 1.39 14.35 8.78
N MET A 85 2.02 15.21 9.59
CA MET A 85 2.66 14.80 10.85
C MET A 85 1.66 14.26 11.89
N ILE A 86 0.38 14.63 11.83
CA ILE A 86 -0.68 14.10 12.70
C ILE A 86 -1.30 12.84 12.08
N ALA A 87 -1.54 12.85 10.76
CA ALA A 87 -2.17 11.73 10.06
C ALA A 87 -1.31 10.45 10.13
N LEU A 88 0.01 10.57 10.03
CA LEU A 88 0.93 9.43 10.05
C LEU A 88 0.91 8.63 11.36
N PRO A 89 1.07 9.24 12.55
CA PRO A 89 0.88 8.54 13.82
C PRO A 89 -0.51 7.92 13.97
N VAL A 90 -1.57 8.63 13.57
CA VAL A 90 -2.95 8.11 13.66
C VAL A 90 -3.12 6.86 12.80
N ALA A 91 -2.63 6.88 11.56
CA ALA A 91 -2.65 5.71 10.68
C ALA A 91 -1.81 4.56 11.24
N ALA A 92 -0.58 4.84 11.71
CA ALA A 92 0.29 3.82 12.31
C ALA A 92 -0.30 3.16 13.55
N ILE A 93 -0.91 3.95 14.44
CA ILE A 93 -1.59 3.44 15.64
C ILE A 93 -2.82 2.63 15.23
N SER A 94 -3.61 3.10 14.26
CA SER A 94 -4.79 2.37 13.78
C SER A 94 -4.42 1.01 13.20
N ASP A 95 -3.35 0.94 12.42
CA ASP A 95 -2.83 -0.32 11.87
C ASP A 95 -2.36 -1.26 12.98
N LEU A 96 -1.58 -0.73 13.92
CA LEU A 96 -1.08 -1.49 15.06
C LEU A 96 -2.21 -2.06 15.92
N VAL A 97 -3.22 -1.24 16.24
CA VAL A 97 -4.42 -1.67 16.96
C VAL A 97 -5.21 -2.70 16.15
N SER A 98 -5.36 -2.49 14.84
CA SER A 98 -6.10 -3.39 13.94
C SER A 98 -5.46 -4.77 13.82
N VAL A 99 -4.12 -4.85 13.89
CA VAL A 99 -3.36 -6.11 13.82
C VAL A 99 -3.26 -6.80 15.18
N LEU A 100 -3.03 -6.03 16.26
CA LEU A 100 -2.75 -6.60 17.59
C LEU A 100 -4.02 -6.92 18.40
N THR A 101 -5.15 -6.26 18.11
CA THR A 101 -6.39 -6.46 18.87
C THR A 101 -7.24 -7.56 18.25
N PRO A 102 -7.80 -8.50 19.04
CA PRO A 102 -8.68 -9.56 18.52
C PRO A 102 -9.94 -9.03 17.81
N ALA A 103 -10.46 -7.89 18.26
CA ALA A 103 -11.57 -7.19 17.62
C ALA A 103 -11.14 -6.28 16.44
N GLY A 104 -9.84 -6.27 16.10
CA GLY A 104 -9.29 -5.46 15.03
C GLY A 104 -9.73 -5.96 13.65
N PRO A 105 -10.09 -5.07 12.71
CA PRO A 105 -10.53 -5.47 11.37
C PRO A 105 -9.49 -6.33 10.64
N THR A 106 -8.20 -5.95 10.68
CA THR A 106 -7.13 -6.71 10.03
C THR A 106 -6.99 -8.10 10.66
N ARG A 107 -7.09 -8.18 12.00
CA ARG A 107 -7.04 -9.47 12.71
C ARG A 107 -8.21 -10.38 12.34
N GLN A 108 -9.43 -9.84 12.25
CA GLN A 108 -10.61 -10.60 11.84
C GLN A 108 -10.48 -11.14 10.41
N VAL A 109 -9.94 -10.33 9.48
CA VAL A 109 -9.70 -10.76 8.10
C VAL A 109 -8.62 -11.84 8.02
N MET A 110 -7.58 -11.76 8.86
CA MET A 110 -6.57 -12.82 8.98
C MET A 110 -7.15 -14.13 9.54
N GLU A 111 -8.01 -14.04 10.56
CA GLU A 111 -8.68 -15.21 11.15
C GLU A 111 -9.68 -15.86 10.20
N ASP A 112 -10.42 -15.06 9.42
CA ASP A 112 -11.29 -15.55 8.35
C ASP A 112 -10.49 -16.27 7.25
N ALA A 113 -9.36 -15.68 6.84
CA ALA A 113 -8.46 -16.32 5.88
C ALA A 113 -7.93 -17.67 6.37
N ALA A 114 -7.60 -17.79 7.66
CA ALA A 114 -7.18 -19.06 8.27
C ALA A 114 -8.30 -20.12 8.27
N ARG A 115 -9.57 -19.71 8.18
CA ARG A 115 -10.74 -20.59 8.07
C ARG A 115 -11.12 -20.90 6.61
N GLY A 116 -10.32 -20.45 5.64
CA GLY A 116 -10.58 -20.63 4.21
C GLY A 116 -11.35 -19.48 3.56
N GLY A 117 -11.55 -18.37 4.27
CA GLY A 117 -12.12 -17.14 3.73
C GLY A 117 -11.22 -16.53 2.66
N LYS A 118 -11.82 -15.98 1.60
CA LYS A 118 -11.09 -15.36 0.48
C LYS A 118 -10.86 -13.85 0.68
N LEU A 119 -11.38 -13.26 1.75
CA LEU A 119 -11.45 -11.80 1.91
C LEU A 119 -10.05 -11.16 1.91
N LEU A 120 -9.07 -11.80 2.56
CA LEU A 120 -7.69 -11.30 2.61
C LEU A 120 -7.03 -11.26 1.21
N THR A 121 -7.39 -12.19 0.32
CA THR A 121 -6.90 -12.22 -1.07
C THR A 121 -7.46 -11.07 -1.91
N TYR A 122 -8.66 -10.57 -1.58
CA TYR A 122 -9.24 -9.41 -2.26
C TYR A 122 -8.79 -8.08 -1.65
N MET A 123 -8.39 -8.07 -0.38
CA MET A 123 -7.95 -6.87 0.33
C MET A 123 -6.43 -6.71 0.37
N SER A 124 -5.67 -7.56 -0.32
CA SER A 124 -4.23 -7.47 -0.36
C SER A 124 -3.69 -7.81 -1.74
N VAL A 125 -2.48 -7.32 -2.02
CA VAL A 125 -1.70 -7.83 -3.14
C VAL A 125 -1.18 -9.19 -2.73
N SER A 126 -1.64 -10.23 -3.43
CA SER A 126 -1.29 -11.60 -3.12
C SER A 126 -0.45 -12.23 -4.22
N VAL A 127 0.54 -13.03 -3.82
CA VAL A 127 1.41 -13.75 -4.74
C VAL A 127 1.16 -15.26 -4.57
N PRO A 128 0.91 -16.02 -5.65
CA PRO A 128 0.85 -17.47 -5.55
C PRO A 128 2.23 -18.02 -5.18
N PHE A 129 2.30 -18.79 -4.10
CA PHE A 129 3.54 -19.39 -3.59
C PHE A 129 3.29 -20.83 -3.12
N GLN A 130 3.96 -21.79 -3.76
CA GLN A 130 3.88 -23.23 -3.44
C GLN A 130 2.47 -23.84 -3.40
N GLY A 131 1.54 -23.34 -4.21
CA GLY A 131 0.16 -23.83 -4.26
C GLY A 131 -0.81 -23.08 -3.34
N ASP A 132 -0.29 -22.21 -2.47
CA ASP A 132 -1.06 -21.31 -1.60
C ASP A 132 -0.96 -19.85 -2.08
N ILE A 133 -1.91 -19.02 -1.64
CA ILE A 133 -1.94 -17.58 -1.95
C ILE A 133 -1.36 -16.82 -0.75
N LEU A 134 -0.20 -16.20 -0.95
CA LEU A 134 0.49 -15.44 0.09
C LEU A 134 0.14 -13.96 -0.02
N ASN A 135 -0.49 -13.41 1.00
CA ASN A 135 -0.90 -12.01 1.06
C ASN A 135 0.29 -11.15 1.49
N VAL A 136 0.74 -10.26 0.61
CA VAL A 136 2.02 -9.55 0.74
C VAL A 136 1.84 -8.14 1.29
N VAL A 137 0.84 -7.42 0.78
CA VAL A 137 0.65 -5.99 1.09
C VAL A 137 -0.83 -5.68 1.24
N GLY A 138 -1.23 -5.05 2.35
CA GLY A 138 -2.61 -4.60 2.53
C GLY A 138 -2.95 -3.41 1.64
N PHE A 139 -4.21 -3.34 1.20
CA PHE A 139 -4.73 -2.19 0.43
C PHE A 139 -4.55 -0.85 1.17
N ALA A 140 -4.67 -0.85 2.50
CA ALA A 140 -4.50 0.33 3.35
C ALA A 140 -3.05 0.86 3.29
N ASP A 141 -2.07 -0.03 3.22
CA ASP A 141 -0.65 0.35 3.11
C ASP A 141 -0.35 1.01 1.78
N LEU A 142 -0.89 0.46 0.69
CA LEU A 142 -0.74 1.02 -0.66
C LEU A 142 -1.42 2.38 -0.78
N MET A 143 -2.60 2.52 -0.19
CA MET A 143 -3.33 3.78 -0.18
C MET A 143 -2.54 4.84 0.59
N LEU A 144 -2.06 4.53 1.80
CA LEU A 144 -1.29 5.51 2.59
C LEU A 144 0.04 5.86 1.90
N LEU A 145 0.70 4.90 1.25
CA LEU A 145 1.90 5.16 0.45
C LEU A 145 1.63 6.21 -0.63
N ALA A 146 0.55 6.08 -1.39
CA ALA A 146 0.17 7.07 -2.40
C ALA A 146 -0.19 8.43 -1.78
N VAL A 147 -0.92 8.45 -0.66
CA VAL A 147 -1.23 9.70 0.08
C VAL A 147 0.05 10.45 0.44
N VAL A 148 1.01 9.75 1.03
CA VAL A 148 2.25 10.36 1.52
C VAL A 148 3.10 10.88 0.38
N ILE A 149 3.27 10.10 -0.70
CA ILE A 149 4.05 10.53 -1.87
C ILE A 149 3.50 11.85 -2.40
N VAL A 150 2.18 11.93 -2.57
CA VAL A 150 1.51 13.12 -3.08
C VAL A 150 1.59 14.29 -2.09
N ALA A 151 1.34 14.05 -0.81
CA ALA A 151 1.43 15.10 0.20
C ALA A 151 2.84 15.70 0.28
N LEU A 152 3.89 14.87 0.22
CA LEU A 152 5.28 15.34 0.16
C LEU A 152 5.54 16.14 -1.12
N ARG A 153 4.97 15.73 -2.26
CA ARG A 153 5.07 16.49 -3.52
C ARG A 153 4.41 17.86 -3.41
N ASN A 154 3.23 17.94 -2.80
CA ASN A 154 2.50 19.20 -2.58
C ASN A 154 3.28 20.17 -1.68
N MET A 155 4.01 19.64 -0.71
CA MET A 155 4.86 20.45 0.18
C MET A 155 6.15 20.95 -0.50
N GLY A 156 6.45 20.49 -1.72
CA GLY A 156 7.64 20.91 -2.47
C GLY A 156 8.80 19.92 -2.42
N ALA A 157 8.63 18.72 -1.85
CA ALA A 157 9.67 17.71 -1.90
C ALA A 157 9.95 17.29 -3.36
N GLY A 158 11.24 17.17 -3.69
CA GLY A 158 11.67 16.63 -4.97
C GLY A 158 11.08 15.24 -5.21
N TRP A 159 10.73 14.94 -6.46
CA TRP A 159 10.07 13.69 -6.84
C TRP A 159 10.74 12.44 -6.27
N LEU A 160 12.07 12.39 -6.33
CA LEU A 160 12.87 11.29 -5.82
C LEU A 160 12.73 11.12 -4.31
N LEU A 161 12.72 12.21 -3.54
CA LEU A 161 12.60 12.17 -2.08
C LEU A 161 11.18 11.81 -1.65
N ALA A 162 10.18 12.43 -2.28
CA ALA A 162 8.76 12.15 -2.01
C ALA A 162 8.41 10.67 -2.22
N PHE A 163 9.08 10.01 -3.14
CA PHE A 163 8.94 8.59 -3.40
C PHE A 163 9.83 7.71 -2.51
N ALA A 164 11.14 8.00 -2.45
CA ALA A 164 12.11 7.12 -1.80
C ALA A 164 11.91 7.03 -0.29
N VAL A 165 11.48 8.11 0.35
CA VAL A 165 11.28 8.18 1.81
C VAL A 165 10.21 7.21 2.29
N PRO A 166 8.93 7.33 1.86
CA PRO A 166 7.90 6.41 2.31
C PRO A 166 8.12 4.99 1.77
N PHE A 167 8.75 4.86 0.60
CA PHE A 167 9.12 3.55 0.05
C PHE A 167 10.17 2.83 0.89
N ALA A 168 11.16 3.54 1.44
CA ALA A 168 12.14 2.95 2.33
C ALA A 168 11.47 2.37 3.58
N GLY A 169 10.48 3.06 4.15
CA GLY A 169 9.67 2.52 5.24
C GLY A 169 8.94 1.24 4.86
N PHE A 170 8.36 1.21 3.65
CA PHE A 170 7.67 0.04 3.13
C PHE A 170 8.61 -1.16 2.93
N VAL A 171 9.82 -0.93 2.40
CA VAL A 171 10.85 -1.97 2.27
C VAL A 171 11.32 -2.47 3.64
N LEU A 172 11.50 -1.59 4.62
CA LEU A 172 11.86 -1.99 5.97
C LEU A 172 10.77 -2.86 6.62
N ALA A 173 9.49 -2.53 6.42
CA ALA A 173 8.39 -3.37 6.86
C ALA A 173 8.43 -4.76 6.20
N LEU A 174 8.62 -4.84 4.89
CA LEU A 174 8.74 -6.12 4.18
C LEU A 174 9.93 -6.94 4.71
N ILE A 175 11.10 -6.32 4.89
CA ILE A 175 12.28 -6.99 5.45
C ILE A 175 11.98 -7.51 6.85
N ALA A 176 11.42 -6.69 7.73
CA ALA A 176 11.07 -7.09 9.09
C ALA A 176 10.03 -8.22 9.10
N ALA A 177 9.07 -8.19 8.18
CA ALA A 177 8.06 -9.25 8.04
C ALA A 177 8.67 -10.60 7.64
N LEU A 178 9.74 -10.61 6.84
CA LEU A 178 10.46 -11.83 6.47
C LEU A 178 11.12 -12.53 7.68
N PHE A 179 11.51 -11.76 8.72
CA PHE A 179 12.17 -12.31 9.91
C PHE A 179 11.23 -12.55 11.09
N LEU A 180 10.19 -11.73 11.23
CA LEU A 180 9.30 -11.72 12.41
C LEU A 180 7.89 -12.27 12.11
N GLY A 181 7.58 -12.58 10.85
CA GLY A 181 6.24 -12.99 10.43
C GLY A 181 5.32 -11.79 10.16
N THR A 182 4.03 -11.90 10.43
CA THR A 182 3.09 -10.80 10.15
C THR A 182 3.32 -9.62 11.08
N ILE A 183 3.61 -8.46 10.51
CA ILE A 183 3.81 -7.21 11.24
C ILE A 183 2.97 -6.08 10.62
N PRO A 184 2.56 -5.08 11.41
CA PRO A 184 1.92 -3.87 10.89
C PRO A 184 2.92 -3.07 10.04
N GLY A 185 2.52 -2.71 8.81
CA GLY A 185 3.38 -2.05 7.84
C GLY A 185 3.40 -0.52 7.98
N LEU A 186 2.27 0.09 8.36
CA LEU A 186 2.13 1.54 8.44
C LEU A 186 3.09 2.21 9.46
N PRO A 187 3.44 1.59 10.61
CA PRO A 187 4.42 2.16 11.52
C PRO A 187 5.78 2.45 10.88
N PHE A 188 6.26 1.61 9.95
CA PHE A 188 7.56 1.82 9.29
C PHE A 188 7.50 2.95 8.26
N LEU A 189 6.40 3.01 7.49
CA LEU A 189 6.13 4.09 6.55
C LEU A 189 5.99 5.42 7.28
N ALA A 190 5.25 5.45 8.40
CA ALA A 190 5.12 6.63 9.25
C ALA A 190 6.46 7.06 9.84
N ALA A 191 7.25 6.14 10.40
CA ALA A 191 8.52 6.47 11.03
C ALA A 191 9.52 7.10 10.05
N THR A 192 9.69 6.50 8.87
CA THR A 192 10.59 7.02 7.84
C THR A 192 10.14 8.38 7.31
N THR A 193 8.84 8.55 7.09
CA THR A 193 8.27 9.82 6.62
C THR A 193 8.35 10.92 7.68
N LEU A 194 8.05 10.62 8.94
CA LEU A 194 8.15 11.57 10.05
C LEU A 194 9.60 12.00 10.29
N ALA A 195 10.55 11.05 10.23
CA ALA A 195 11.98 11.36 10.32
C ALA A 195 12.40 12.30 9.19
N PHE A 196 12.00 12.01 7.95
CA PHE A 196 12.26 12.91 6.82
C PHE A 196 11.66 14.28 7.05
N LEU A 197 10.37 14.37 7.40
CA LEU A 197 9.71 15.65 7.66
C LEU A 197 10.49 16.41 8.73
N TYR A 198 10.82 15.80 9.87
CA TYR A 198 11.55 16.44 10.96
C TYR A 198 12.86 17.11 10.51
N PHE A 199 13.68 16.42 9.72
CA PHE A 199 14.97 16.93 9.24
C PHE A 199 14.90 17.79 7.98
N TRP A 200 13.80 17.69 7.23
CA TRP A 200 13.62 18.44 5.99
C TRP A 200 13.20 19.87 6.30
N ALA A 201 14.05 20.82 5.91
CA ALA A 201 13.85 22.26 6.11
C ALA A 201 13.13 22.95 4.93
N GLY A 202 12.35 22.17 4.16
CA GLY A 202 11.60 22.65 2.99
C GLY A 202 10.75 23.87 3.27
#